data_AF-A0A8C6DPZ5-F1
#
_entry.id   AF-A0A8C6DPZ5-F1
#
_cell.length_a   1.000
_cell.length_b   1.000
_cell.length_c   1.000
_cell.angle_alpha   90.00
_cell.angle_beta   90.00
_cell.angle_gamma   90.00
#
_symmetry.space_group_name_H-M   'P 1'
#
loop_
_entity.id
_entity.type
_entity.pdbx_description
1 polymer ?
#
loop_
_entity_poly.entity_id
_entity_poly.type
_entity_poly.pdbx_seq_one_letter_code
_entity_poly.pdbx_strand_id
1 'polypeptide(L)'
;EIFIWLQWVFCLSPPAGLPLRLAGGRGRCEGRVEVRHEGVWGTVCDDHWSIRDARVVCRVLGCGRALGAPGRGRFGPGSGPILLDDVRCAGTEDALGRCAHAGWARHDCQHWEDASVVCAGTRAPLNGAQIGYQSPLKTVNSTGSHVV
;
A
#
# COMPACT_ATOMS: atom_id res chain seq x y z
N GLU A 1 0.20 -45.42 -17.90
CA GLU A 1 1.01 -44.30 -17.36
C GLU A 1 0.20 -43.01 -17.18
N ILE A 2 -0.64 -42.96 -16.13
CA ILE A 2 -1.55 -41.84 -15.79
C ILE A 2 -0.82 -40.85 -14.87
N PHE A 3 0.22 -40.17 -15.36
CA PHE A 3 0.98 -39.18 -14.57
C PHE A 3 1.40 -37.93 -15.37
N ILE A 4 0.55 -37.43 -16.29
CA ILE A 4 0.78 -36.14 -16.97
C ILE A 4 -0.48 -35.25 -17.00
N TRP A 5 -1.35 -35.36 -15.99
CA TRP A 5 -2.54 -34.50 -15.88
C TRP A 5 -2.66 -33.74 -14.55
N LEU A 6 -1.59 -33.64 -13.76
CA LEU A 6 -1.58 -32.88 -12.49
C LEU A 6 -0.42 -31.88 -12.37
N GLN A 7 0.16 -31.44 -13.49
CA GLN A 7 1.15 -30.34 -13.47
C GLN A 7 0.66 -29.05 -14.16
N TRP A 8 -0.58 -29.04 -14.67
CA TRP A 8 -1.23 -27.85 -15.24
C TRP A 8 -2.21 -27.16 -14.28
N VAL A 9 -2.38 -27.70 -13.06
CA VAL A 9 -3.13 -27.04 -11.96
C VAL A 9 -2.17 -26.65 -10.84
N PHE A 10 -0.97 -26.22 -11.19
CA PHE A 10 -0.35 -25.16 -10.43
C PHE A 10 -0.68 -23.89 -11.18
N CYS A 11 -1.66 -23.13 -10.68
CA CYS A 11 -1.48 -21.68 -10.72
C CYS A 11 -0.10 -21.46 -10.12
N LEU A 12 0.93 -21.30 -10.97
CA LEU A 12 2.23 -20.83 -10.57
C LEU A 12 1.95 -19.46 -9.98
N SER A 13 1.76 -19.41 -8.66
CA SER A 13 1.68 -18.17 -7.92
C SER A 13 2.83 -17.32 -8.44
N PRO A 14 2.57 -16.14 -9.03
CA PRO A 14 3.66 -15.27 -9.46
C PRO A 14 4.59 -15.13 -8.26
N PRO A 15 5.93 -15.22 -8.44
CA PRO A 15 6.86 -15.22 -7.33
C PRO A 15 6.45 -14.10 -6.39
N ALA A 16 6.06 -14.47 -5.17
CA ALA A 16 5.36 -13.57 -4.28
C ALA A 16 6.15 -12.28 -4.24
N GLY A 17 5.54 -11.20 -4.76
CA GLY A 17 6.12 -9.87 -4.66
C GLY A 17 6.57 -9.66 -3.22
N LEU A 18 7.69 -8.96 -3.02
CA LEU A 18 8.25 -8.79 -1.68
C LEU A 18 7.13 -8.42 -0.70
N PRO A 19 7.04 -9.10 0.46
CA PRO A 19 6.00 -8.82 1.42
C PRO A 19 5.96 -7.33 1.73
N LEU A 20 4.77 -6.74 1.67
CA LEU A 20 4.56 -5.30 1.84
C LEU A 20 3.51 -5.08 2.92
N ARG A 21 3.73 -4.09 3.78
CA ARG A 21 2.75 -3.65 4.79
C ARG A 21 2.74 -2.13 4.94
N LEU A 22 1.66 -1.61 5.51
CA LEU A 22 1.53 -0.21 5.91
C LEU A 22 1.52 -0.08 7.43
N ALA A 23 2.22 0.93 7.94
CA ALA A 23 2.32 1.22 9.38
C ALA A 23 1.98 2.69 9.68
N GLY A 24 1.54 2.98 10.92
CA GLY A 24 1.28 4.35 11.39
C GLY A 24 0.00 5.02 10.86
N GLY A 25 -0.71 4.40 9.91
CA GLY A 25 -2.01 4.87 9.42
C GLY A 25 -3.19 4.54 10.35
N ARG A 26 -4.35 5.16 10.11
CA ARG A 26 -5.58 4.88 10.89
C ARG A 26 -6.29 3.61 10.43
N GLY A 27 -5.86 3.02 9.33
CA GLY A 27 -6.43 1.79 8.78
C GLY A 27 -5.49 1.13 7.78
N ARG A 28 -5.90 -0.05 7.28
CA ARG A 28 -5.06 -0.91 6.42
C ARG A 28 -4.66 -0.33 5.05
N CYS A 29 -5.20 0.82 4.66
CA CYS A 29 -5.07 1.40 3.31
C CYS A 29 -4.42 2.78 3.31
N GLU A 30 -3.76 3.16 4.40
CA GLU A 30 -2.89 4.33 4.49
C GLU A 30 -1.77 4.05 5.49
N GLY A 31 -0.63 4.69 5.31
CA GLY A 31 0.50 4.55 6.22
C GLY A 31 1.86 4.63 5.53
N ARG A 32 2.91 4.58 6.36
CA ARG A 32 4.30 4.40 5.93
C ARG A 32 4.45 3.07 5.24
N VAL A 33 5.18 3.05 4.12
CA VAL A 33 5.43 1.84 3.34
C VAL A 33 6.61 1.08 3.94
N GLU A 34 6.39 -0.19 4.26
CA GLU A 34 7.44 -1.10 4.70
C GLU A 34 7.46 -2.34 3.78
N VAL A 35 8.65 -2.73 3.35
CA VAL A 35 8.90 -3.91 2.51
C VAL A 35 9.79 -4.89 3.24
N ARG A 36 9.66 -6.18 2.91
CA ARG A 36 10.52 -7.23 3.46
C ARG A 36 11.50 -7.74 2.39
N HIS A 37 12.79 -7.57 2.62
CA HIS A 37 13.87 -8.09 1.77
C HIS A 37 14.81 -8.97 2.62
N GLU A 38 15.19 -10.14 2.10
CA GLU A 38 16.08 -11.10 2.80
C GLU A 38 15.68 -11.40 4.26
N GLY A 39 14.38 -11.45 4.52
CA GLY A 39 13.83 -11.76 5.83
C GLY A 39 13.69 -10.56 6.79
N VAL A 40 14.23 -9.40 6.44
CA VAL A 40 14.22 -8.18 7.25
C VAL A 40 13.18 -7.18 6.73
N TRP A 41 12.44 -6.55 7.64
CA TRP A 41 11.55 -5.44 7.33
C TRP A 41 12.32 -4.12 7.34
N GLY A 42 12.01 -3.25 6.40
CA GLY A 42 12.56 -1.90 6.34
C GLY A 42 11.68 -0.94 5.56
N THR A 43 12.06 0.33 5.55
CA THR A 43 11.27 1.43 4.98
C THR A 43 11.71 1.77 3.56
N VAL A 44 11.02 2.73 2.96
CA VAL A 44 11.27 3.25 1.60
C VAL A 44 11.50 4.74 1.73
N CYS A 45 12.53 5.29 1.09
CA CYS A 45 12.76 6.74 1.03
C CYS A 45 11.75 7.44 0.10
N ASP A 46 11.45 8.70 0.37
CA ASP A 46 10.53 9.53 -0.42
C ASP A 46 11.16 10.23 -1.62
N ASP A 47 12.47 10.08 -1.85
CA ASP A 47 13.13 10.58 -3.04
C ASP A 47 12.59 9.92 -4.31
N HIS A 48 12.15 10.77 -5.25
CA HIS A 48 11.38 10.41 -6.44
C HIS A 48 10.05 9.67 -6.19
N TRP A 49 9.61 9.55 -4.94
CA TRP A 49 8.37 8.88 -4.58
C TRP A 49 7.15 9.60 -5.14
N SER A 50 6.35 8.87 -5.91
CA SER A 50 5.28 9.44 -6.71
C SER A 50 3.96 8.66 -6.61
N ILE A 51 2.91 9.24 -7.20
CA ILE A 51 1.60 8.59 -7.28
C ILE A 51 1.62 7.28 -8.09
N ARG A 52 2.63 7.07 -8.95
CA ARG A 52 2.79 5.81 -9.71
C ARG A 52 3.28 4.69 -8.79
N ASP A 53 4.18 5.01 -7.86
CA ASP A 53 4.69 4.05 -6.88
C ASP A 53 3.60 3.70 -5.87
N ALA A 54 2.89 4.72 -5.38
CA ALA A 54 1.71 4.51 -4.53
C ALA A 54 0.62 3.67 -5.22
N ARG A 55 0.46 3.77 -6.54
CA ARG A 55 -0.49 2.93 -7.29
C ARG A 55 -0.12 1.45 -7.21
N VAL A 56 1.16 1.11 -7.34
CA VAL A 56 1.65 -0.27 -7.16
C VAL A 56 1.30 -0.76 -5.76
N VAL A 57 1.66 0.01 -4.73
CA VAL A 57 1.39 -0.34 -3.33
C VAL A 57 -0.11 -0.56 -3.08
N CYS A 58 -0.96 0.40 -3.46
CA CYS A 58 -2.40 0.30 -3.24
C CYS A 58 -3.04 -0.88 -3.99
N ARG A 59 -2.53 -1.21 -5.18
CA ARG A 59 -3.00 -2.36 -5.97
C ARG A 59 -2.60 -3.68 -5.32
N VAL A 60 -1.33 -3.83 -4.93
CA VAL A 60 -0.81 -5.03 -4.27
C VAL A 60 -1.56 -5.32 -2.96
N LEU A 61 -1.95 -4.28 -2.21
CA LEU A 61 -2.73 -4.40 -0.97
C LEU A 61 -4.25 -4.56 -1.19
N GLY A 62 -4.73 -4.49 -2.43
CA GLY A 62 -6.17 -4.52 -2.73
C GLY A 62 -6.95 -3.36 -2.08
N CYS A 63 -6.32 -2.19 -1.99
CA CYS A 63 -6.85 -0.98 -1.36
C CYS A 63 -7.45 0.04 -2.35
N GLY A 64 -7.62 -0.37 -3.60
CA GLY A 64 -8.18 0.45 -4.68
C GLY A 64 -7.15 1.39 -5.28
N ARG A 65 -7.61 2.54 -5.80
CA ARG A 65 -6.72 3.54 -6.42
C ARG A 65 -5.89 4.28 -5.37
N ALA A 66 -4.69 4.70 -5.75
CA ALA A 66 -3.89 5.63 -4.96
C ALA A 66 -4.53 7.02 -4.97
N LEU A 67 -4.62 7.62 -3.79
CA LEU A 67 -5.06 9.01 -3.56
C LEU A 67 -3.88 9.94 -3.27
N GLY A 68 -2.79 9.41 -2.73
CA GLY A 68 -1.59 10.18 -2.45
C GLY A 68 -0.37 9.31 -2.22
N ALA A 69 0.79 9.94 -2.40
CA ALA A 69 2.11 9.38 -2.14
C ALA A 69 2.89 10.32 -1.19
N PRO A 70 2.48 10.43 0.10
CA PRO A 70 3.13 11.36 1.01
C PRO A 70 4.55 10.90 1.35
N GLY A 71 5.47 11.84 1.47
CA GLY A 71 6.82 11.61 2.00
C GLY A 71 7.00 12.17 3.41
N ARG A 72 8.24 12.49 3.76
CA ARG A 72 8.66 13.23 4.95
C ARG A 72 8.15 12.63 6.26
N GLY A 73 8.10 11.30 6.33
CA GLY A 73 7.67 10.60 7.53
C GLY A 73 6.25 10.95 7.98
N ARG A 74 5.33 11.29 7.07
CA ARG A 74 3.97 11.75 7.40
C ARG A 74 3.21 10.84 8.36
N PHE A 75 3.43 9.53 8.26
CA PHE A 75 2.83 8.51 9.14
C PHE A 75 3.79 8.04 10.25
N GLY A 76 4.71 8.92 10.62
CA GLY A 76 5.78 8.69 11.58
C GLY A 76 7.01 8.03 10.94
N PRO A 77 8.20 8.24 11.52
CA PRO A 77 9.40 7.53 11.11
C PRO A 77 9.26 6.03 11.41
N GLY A 78 9.84 5.22 10.55
CA GLY A 78 10.03 3.80 10.80
C GLY A 78 11.26 3.52 11.65
N SER A 79 11.62 2.25 11.68
CA SER A 79 12.82 1.75 12.35
C SER A 79 13.43 0.63 11.52
N GLY A 80 14.72 0.39 11.74
CA GLY A 80 15.48 -0.61 10.99
C GLY A 80 16.12 0.00 9.74
N PRO A 81 16.40 -0.81 8.70
CA PRO A 81 17.03 -0.32 7.48
C PRO A 81 16.03 0.42 6.58
N ILE A 82 16.52 1.40 5.82
CA ILE A 82 15.84 1.91 4.63
C ILE A 82 16.26 1.01 3.47
N LEU A 83 15.31 0.28 2.87
CA LEU A 83 15.61 -0.79 1.91
C LEU A 83 15.53 -0.34 0.46
N LEU A 84 14.76 0.70 0.17
CA LEU A 84 14.51 1.20 -1.17
C LEU A 84 14.61 2.72 -1.20
N ASP A 85 15.12 3.22 -2.32
CA ASP A 85 15.29 4.64 -2.62
C ASP A 85 15.24 4.85 -4.15
N ASP A 86 14.96 6.07 -4.59
CA ASP A 86 14.75 6.46 -5.98
C ASP A 86 13.75 5.53 -6.71
N VAL A 87 12.67 5.15 -6.04
CA VAL A 87 11.68 4.22 -6.60
C VAL A 87 10.92 4.89 -7.75
N ARG A 88 10.95 4.27 -8.92
CA ARG A 88 10.37 4.78 -10.16
C ARG A 88 9.58 3.70 -10.88
N CYS A 89 8.34 3.50 -10.44
CA CYS A 89 7.40 2.56 -11.05
C CYS A 89 6.74 3.14 -12.31
N ALA A 90 6.44 2.26 -13.28
CA ALA A 90 5.48 2.50 -14.34
C ALA A 90 4.02 2.57 -13.78
N GLY A 91 3.78 1.89 -12.66
CA GLY A 91 2.48 1.80 -11.99
C GLY A 91 1.73 0.49 -12.27
N THR A 92 2.38 -0.46 -12.96
CA THR A 92 1.82 -1.75 -13.39
C THR A 92 2.56 -2.95 -12.79
N GLU A 93 3.64 -2.71 -12.06
CA GLU A 93 4.44 -3.69 -11.35
C GLU A 93 3.62 -4.37 -10.26
N ASP A 94 3.75 -5.68 -10.16
CA ASP A 94 3.06 -6.54 -9.19
C ASP A 94 3.77 -6.61 -7.83
N ALA A 95 4.93 -5.95 -7.70
CA ALA A 95 5.68 -5.80 -6.48
C ALA A 95 6.46 -4.48 -6.49
N LEU A 96 6.56 -3.80 -5.34
CA LEU A 96 7.29 -2.53 -5.26
C LEU A 96 8.78 -2.69 -5.57
N GLY A 97 9.41 -3.78 -5.10
CA GLY A 97 10.81 -4.10 -5.39
C GLY A 97 11.11 -4.53 -6.83
N ARG A 98 10.14 -4.51 -7.74
CA ARG A 98 10.35 -4.73 -9.18
C ARG A 98 10.35 -3.44 -9.99
N CYS A 99 10.00 -2.31 -9.37
CA CYS A 99 10.17 -1.00 -9.99
C CYS A 99 11.66 -0.70 -10.17
N ALA A 100 12.01 0.26 -11.02
CA ALA A 100 13.38 0.78 -11.00
C ALA A 100 13.63 1.45 -9.64
N HIS A 101 14.81 1.21 -9.05
CA HIS A 101 15.22 1.80 -7.77
C HIS A 101 16.75 1.85 -7.69
N ALA A 102 17.31 2.56 -6.71
CA ALA A 102 18.74 2.67 -6.49
C ALA A 102 19.42 1.36 -6.02
N GLY A 103 18.82 0.18 -6.16
CA GLY A 103 19.33 -1.05 -5.54
C GLY A 103 18.93 -1.19 -4.06
N TRP A 104 19.18 -2.35 -3.47
CA TRP A 104 18.76 -2.70 -2.11
C TRP A 104 19.66 -2.05 -1.06
N ALA A 105 19.05 -1.43 -0.05
CA ALA A 105 19.75 -0.75 1.06
C ALA A 105 20.78 0.30 0.61
N ARG A 106 20.65 0.82 -0.61
CA ARG A 106 21.46 1.93 -1.14
C ARG A 106 20.59 3.18 -1.17
N HIS A 107 20.87 4.09 -0.25
CA HIS A 107 20.15 5.35 -0.07
C HIS A 107 21.07 6.38 0.62
N ASP A 108 20.73 7.65 0.53
CA ASP A 108 21.31 8.74 1.34
C ASP A 108 20.30 9.36 2.33
N CYS A 109 19.11 8.76 2.41
CA CYS A 109 18.02 9.23 3.25
C CYS A 109 18.12 8.85 4.75
N GLN A 110 17.26 9.48 5.54
CA GLN A 110 16.99 9.18 6.94
C GLN A 110 15.50 8.87 7.17
N HIS A 111 15.11 8.33 8.33
CA HIS A 111 13.70 7.94 8.57
C HIS A 111 12.69 9.10 8.62
N TRP A 112 13.15 10.35 8.72
CA TRP A 112 12.25 11.50 8.55
C TRP A 112 11.84 11.69 7.08
N GLU A 113 12.43 10.93 6.14
CA GLU A 113 12.13 10.89 4.70
C GLU A 113 11.36 9.61 4.32
N ASP A 114 10.87 8.84 5.29
CA ASP A 114 10.14 7.62 4.96
C ASP A 114 8.86 7.90 4.15
N ALA A 115 8.77 7.23 3.02
CA ALA A 115 7.65 7.27 2.09
C ALA A 115 6.41 6.57 2.64
N SER A 116 5.26 7.07 2.21
CA SER A 116 3.95 6.64 2.64
C SER A 116 2.95 6.61 1.50
N VAL A 117 1.80 6.00 1.71
CA VAL A 117 0.68 6.00 0.77
C VAL A 117 -0.64 6.34 1.45
N VAL A 118 -1.56 6.88 0.65
CA VAL A 118 -2.98 6.95 0.99
C VAL A 118 -3.74 6.35 -0.18
N CYS A 119 -4.52 5.31 0.08
CA CYS A 119 -5.35 4.64 -0.92
C CYS A 119 -6.83 4.94 -0.68
N ALA A 120 -7.67 4.65 -1.68
CA ALA A 120 -9.11 4.89 -1.57
C ALA A 120 -9.81 4.05 -0.50
N GLY A 121 -9.21 2.93 -0.07
CA GLY A 121 -9.78 2.06 0.96
C GLY A 121 -10.93 1.18 0.47
N THR A 122 -11.48 1.47 -0.72
CA THR A 122 -12.43 0.63 -1.41
C THR A 122 -11.70 -0.55 -2.03
N ARG A 123 -12.13 -1.78 -1.74
CA ARG A 123 -11.76 -2.91 -2.60
C ARG A 123 -12.24 -2.53 -3.99
N ALA A 124 -11.38 -2.63 -5.01
CA ALA A 124 -11.87 -2.55 -6.39
C ALA A 124 -13.03 -3.56 -6.49
N PRO A 125 -14.22 -3.16 -6.96
CA PRO A 125 -15.34 -4.07 -7.02
C PRO A 125 -14.94 -5.19 -7.99
N LEU A 126 -14.68 -6.37 -7.45
CA LEU A 126 -14.69 -7.61 -8.23
C LEU A 126 -16.15 -7.78 -8.64
N ASN A 127 -16.51 -7.20 -9.79
CA ASN A 127 -17.83 -7.22 -10.40
C ASN A 127 -18.99 -6.66 -9.54
N GLY A 128 -19.44 -5.45 -9.87
CA GLY A 128 -20.87 -5.11 -9.86
C GLY A 128 -21.66 -5.03 -8.55
N ALA A 129 -21.05 -4.92 -7.36
CA ALA A 129 -21.79 -4.68 -6.12
C ALA A 129 -21.43 -3.32 -5.49
N GLN A 130 -22.29 -2.31 -5.72
CA GLN A 130 -22.36 -1.14 -4.85
C GLN A 130 -22.92 -1.59 -3.49
N ILE A 131 -22.12 -1.54 -2.43
CA ILE A 131 -22.65 -1.48 -1.07
C ILE A 131 -21.97 -0.31 -0.36
N GLY A 132 -22.81 0.62 0.09
CA GLY A 132 -22.44 1.94 0.55
C GLY A 132 -21.53 1.94 1.77
N TYR A 133 -20.57 2.85 1.75
CA TYR A 133 -20.00 3.38 2.98
C TYR A 133 -21.06 4.28 3.62
N GLN A 134 -21.83 3.74 4.56
CA GLN A 134 -22.43 4.59 5.58
C GLN A 134 -21.28 5.13 6.45
N SER A 135 -20.88 6.37 6.16
CA SER A 135 -20.21 7.22 7.14
C SER A 135 -21.03 7.23 8.44
N PRO A 136 -20.41 7.26 9.63
CA PRO A 136 -21.15 7.44 10.87
C PRO A 136 -21.89 8.77 10.79
N LEU A 137 -23.23 8.73 10.90
CA LEU A 137 -24.05 9.92 11.08
C LEU A 137 -23.56 10.65 12.33
N LYS A 138 -23.09 11.89 12.17
CA LYS A 138 -23.03 12.82 13.29
C LYS A 138 -24.46 13.00 13.79
N THR A 139 -24.73 12.62 15.03
CA THR A 139 -25.98 12.89 15.72
C THR A 139 -26.20 14.41 15.77
N VAL A 140 -27.13 14.91 14.96
CA VAL A 140 -27.74 16.23 15.15
C VAL A 140 -28.81 16.02 16.21
N ASN A 141 -28.61 16.58 17.40
CA ASN A 141 -29.62 16.58 18.44
C ASN A 141 -30.63 17.69 18.11
N SER A 142 -31.74 17.34 17.46
CA SER A 142 -32.90 18.23 17.28
C SER A 142 -34.07 17.71 18.10
N THR A 143 -34.16 18.11 19.36
CA THR A 143 -35.44 18.05 20.09
C THR A 143 -36.28 19.27 19.70
N GLY A 144 -37.11 19.11 18.68
CA GLY A 144 -38.45 19.72 18.63
C GLY A 144 -39.45 18.62 19.00
N SER A 145 -40.60 18.82 19.65
CA SER A 145 -41.48 19.98 19.86
C SER A 145 -42.41 19.64 21.03
N HIS A 146 -43.08 20.64 21.62
CA HIS A 146 -44.45 20.66 22.17
C HIS A 146 -44.56 21.98 22.94
N VAL A 147 -45.16 23.05 22.38
CA VAL A 147 -46.59 23.39 22.43
C VAL A 147 -47.30 22.88 23.69
N VAL A 148 -47.19 23.65 24.79
CA VAL A 148 -48.29 24.35 25.48
C VAL A 148 -47.71 25.68 25.99
#